data_AF-A0A1C6YY33-F1
#
_entry.id   AF-A0A1C6YY33-F1
#
_cell.length_a   1.000
_cell.length_b   1.000
_cell.length_c   1.000
_cell.angle_alpha   90.00
_cell.angle_beta   90.00
_cell.angle_gamma   90.00
#
_symmetry.space_group_name_H-M   'P 1'
#
loop_
_entity.id
_entity.type
_entity.pdbx_description
1 polymer ?
#
loop_
_entity_poly.entity_id
_entity_poly.type
_entity_poly.pdbx_seq_one_letter_code
_entity_poly.pdbx_strand_id
1 'polypeptide(L)'
;MTDKSKDKIKDGGIRLLTAGEIQLAQSVFASTVEYPKIWIHKGSYLPFNLQNADTAMTPNGEIYFRNQYRDDFSQSTDDLQHLFIHEMSHVWQRARGMNVVGRGLVSWMVSYRYTLDGRLLSEYPMEQQAQIIADDFVLQAFGYKRWCSFENADYSLITLDGDTSEPAIRQGYQNVLRGFPW
;
A
#
# COMPACT_ATOMS: atom_id res chain seq x y z
N MET A 1 -19.84 -14.48 30.03
CA MET A 1 -18.59 -13.87 29.55
C MET A 1 -18.99 -12.79 28.57
N THR A 2 -18.70 -11.54 28.91
CA THR A 2 -19.20 -10.36 28.20
C THR A 2 -18.58 -10.27 26.81
N ASP A 3 -19.44 -10.34 25.80
CA ASP A 3 -19.16 -10.00 24.42
C ASP A 3 -18.65 -8.56 24.38
N LYS A 4 -17.33 -8.38 24.26
CA LYS A 4 -16.76 -7.07 23.92
C LYS A 4 -17.11 -6.83 22.46
N SER A 5 -18.27 -6.22 22.23
CA SER A 5 -18.53 -5.45 21.01
C SER A 5 -17.30 -4.59 20.76
N LYS A 6 -16.45 -4.98 19.81
CA LYS A 6 -15.44 -4.07 19.26
C LYS A 6 -16.24 -2.95 18.63
N ASP A 7 -16.33 -1.81 19.29
CA ASP A 7 -17.01 -0.64 18.75
C ASP A 7 -16.38 -0.31 17.40
N LYS A 8 -17.10 -0.66 16.33
CA LYS A 8 -16.66 -0.40 14.97
C LYS A 8 -16.58 1.10 14.76
N ILE A 9 -15.51 1.52 14.10
CA ILE A 9 -15.31 2.94 13.83
C ILE A 9 -16.40 3.43 12.87
N LYS A 10 -17.09 4.49 13.30
CA LYS A 10 -18.10 5.18 12.50
C LYS A 10 -17.43 6.00 11.39
N ASP A 11 -18.17 6.32 10.34
CA ASP A 11 -17.66 7.19 9.29
C ASP A 11 -17.27 8.55 9.88
N GLY A 12 -16.14 9.09 9.43
CA GLY A 12 -15.46 10.24 10.02
C GLY A 12 -14.60 9.91 11.25
N GLY A 13 -14.53 8.64 11.66
CA GLY A 13 -13.70 8.21 12.77
C GLY A 13 -12.23 8.00 12.39
N ILE A 14 -11.37 8.03 13.41
CA ILE A 14 -9.92 7.95 13.31
C ILE A 14 -9.37 6.92 14.31
N ARG A 15 -8.34 6.17 13.93
CA ARG A 15 -7.60 5.27 14.84
C ARG A 15 -6.14 5.15 14.49
N LEU A 16 -5.35 4.69 15.45
CA LEU A 16 -3.99 4.21 15.19
C LEU A 16 -4.03 2.84 14.50
N LEU A 17 -2.87 2.46 13.96
CA LEU A 17 -2.66 1.10 13.47
C LEU A 17 -2.92 0.05 14.56
N THR A 18 -3.51 -1.08 14.16
CA THR A 18 -3.64 -2.26 15.02
C THR A 18 -2.27 -2.91 15.22
N ALA A 19 -2.14 -3.78 16.23
CA ALA A 19 -0.92 -4.58 16.38
C ALA A 19 -0.65 -5.49 15.17
N GLY A 20 -1.70 -5.96 14.49
CA GLY A 20 -1.59 -6.77 13.29
C GLY A 20 -1.10 -5.96 12.09
N GLU A 21 -1.64 -4.75 11.89
CA GLU A 21 -1.20 -3.81 10.85
C GLU A 21 0.24 -3.35 11.05
N ILE A 22 0.66 -3.13 12.30
CA ILE A 22 2.06 -2.82 12.62
C ILE A 22 2.96 -3.98 12.20
N GLN A 23 2.62 -5.23 12.56
CA GLN A 23 3.41 -6.41 12.16
C GLN A 23 3.44 -6.59 10.64
N LEU A 24 2.29 -6.40 9.98
CA LEU A 24 2.19 -6.45 8.52
C LEU A 24 3.11 -5.41 7.86
N ALA A 25 3.05 -4.15 8.29
CA ALA A 25 3.90 -3.10 7.75
C ALA A 25 5.39 -3.30 8.11
N GLN A 26 5.70 -3.83 9.29
CA GLN A 26 7.07 -4.17 9.69
C GLN A 26 7.68 -5.27 8.80
N SER A 27 6.87 -6.19 8.27
CA SER A 27 7.37 -7.21 7.34
C SER A 27 7.92 -6.63 6.03
N VAL A 28 7.53 -5.39 5.68
CA VAL A 28 7.93 -4.68 4.45
C VAL A 28 8.92 -3.55 4.74
N PHE A 29 8.59 -2.67 5.70
CA PHE A 29 9.35 -1.44 5.97
C PHE A 29 10.29 -1.56 7.18
N ALA A 30 10.40 -2.74 7.80
CA ALA A 30 11.26 -3.01 8.94
C ALA A 30 11.04 -2.04 10.12
N SER A 31 12.07 -1.28 10.52
CA SER A 31 11.98 -0.25 11.58
C SER A 31 12.16 1.18 11.05
N THR A 32 11.98 1.37 9.74
CA THR A 32 12.23 2.66 9.06
C THR A 32 11.07 3.65 9.18
N VAL A 33 9.97 3.23 9.82
CA VAL A 33 8.75 4.02 9.99
C VAL A 33 8.35 4.01 11.47
N GLU A 34 7.89 5.16 11.98
CA GLU A 34 7.39 5.28 13.36
C GLU A 34 5.91 4.85 13.47
N TYR A 35 5.65 3.55 13.32
CA TYR A 35 4.29 2.99 13.22
C TYR A 35 3.27 3.43 14.29
N PRO A 36 3.62 3.54 15.58
CA PRO A 36 2.66 3.92 16.63
C PRO A 36 2.10 5.34 16.50
N LYS A 37 2.58 6.14 15.54
CA LYS A 37 2.12 7.51 15.27
C LYS A 37 1.25 7.63 14.02
N ILE A 38 1.03 6.53 13.29
CA ILE A 38 0.29 6.55 12.02
C ILE A 38 -1.21 6.44 12.31
N TRP A 39 -1.96 7.38 11.74
CA TRP A 39 -3.42 7.41 11.82
C TRP A 39 -4.06 6.84 10.55
N ILE A 40 -5.12 6.07 10.75
CA ILE A 40 -6.07 5.63 9.73
C ILE A 40 -7.39 6.36 9.96
N HIS A 41 -7.90 6.98 8.91
CA HIS A 41 -9.19 7.66 8.85
C HIS A 41 -10.19 6.82 8.07
N LYS A 42 -11.39 6.66 8.62
CA LYS A 42 -12.56 6.14 7.90
C LYS A 42 -13.32 7.31 7.29
N GLY A 43 -12.79 7.90 6.22
CA GLY A 43 -13.35 9.11 5.64
C GLY A 43 -12.56 9.66 4.46
N SER A 44 -13.07 10.76 3.92
CA SER A 44 -12.45 11.50 2.82
C SER A 44 -11.40 12.48 3.35
N TYR A 45 -10.22 12.49 2.75
CA TYR A 45 -9.25 13.58 2.89
C TYR A 45 -9.76 14.88 2.24
N LEU A 46 -10.38 14.76 1.06
CA LEU A 46 -10.89 15.92 0.33
C LEU A 46 -12.23 16.42 0.89
N PRO A 47 -12.47 17.74 0.91
CA PRO A 47 -13.74 18.30 1.36
C PRO A 47 -14.88 17.83 0.45
N PHE A 48 -16.11 17.85 0.98
CA PHE A 48 -17.33 17.46 0.27
C PHE A 48 -17.32 16.05 -0.32
N ASN A 49 -16.53 15.12 0.25
CA ASN A 49 -16.41 13.74 -0.23
C ASN A 49 -15.96 13.65 -1.70
N LEU A 50 -15.16 14.62 -2.16
CA LEU A 50 -14.62 14.64 -3.52
C LEU A 50 -13.55 13.55 -3.78
N GLN A 51 -12.99 12.95 -2.72
CA GLN A 51 -12.20 11.72 -2.85
C GLN A 51 -13.14 10.63 -3.36
N ASN A 52 -12.77 9.94 -4.45
CA ASN A 52 -13.57 8.81 -4.92
C ASN A 52 -13.78 7.82 -3.76
N ALA A 53 -15.02 7.33 -3.60
CA ALA A 53 -15.38 6.41 -2.53
C ALA A 53 -14.56 5.12 -2.54
N ASP A 54 -13.95 4.80 -3.69
CA ASP A 54 -13.13 3.60 -3.87
C ASP A 54 -11.61 3.85 -3.94
N THR A 55 -11.17 5.05 -3.58
CA THR A 55 -9.76 5.44 -3.62
C THR A 55 -9.26 5.69 -2.21
N ALA A 56 -8.09 5.14 -1.87
CA ALA A 56 -7.34 5.49 -0.66
C ALA A 56 -6.40 6.68 -0.93
N MET A 57 -6.04 7.42 0.12
CA MET A 57 -5.12 8.55 0.00
C MET A 57 -4.20 8.67 1.22
N THR A 58 -2.92 9.00 1.01
CA THR A 58 -1.94 9.24 2.08
C THR A 58 -1.15 10.54 1.88
N PRO A 59 -1.78 11.73 1.94
CA PRO A 59 -1.14 12.99 1.55
C PRO A 59 -0.19 13.57 2.62
N ASN A 60 -0.46 13.29 3.89
CA ASN A 60 0.17 13.95 5.05
C ASN A 60 0.84 12.95 6.01
N GLY A 61 0.99 11.68 5.61
CA GLY A 61 1.51 10.61 6.47
C GLY A 61 0.44 9.90 7.30
N GLU A 62 -0.82 10.29 7.13
CA GLU A 62 -2.00 9.60 7.62
C GLU A 62 -2.75 9.01 6.43
N ILE A 63 -3.45 7.90 6.65
CA ILE A 63 -4.08 7.13 5.57
C ILE A 63 -5.59 7.29 5.64
N TYR A 64 -6.22 7.62 4.52
CA TYR A 64 -7.65 7.88 4.42
C TYR A 64 -8.31 6.84 3.54
N PHE A 65 -9.15 5.99 4.14
CA PHE A 65 -9.95 5.00 3.43
C PHE A 65 -11.44 5.34 3.52
N ARG A 66 -12.16 5.16 2.40
CA ARG A 66 -13.62 5.25 2.35
C ARG A 66 -14.24 3.85 2.33
N ASN A 67 -14.72 3.36 1.19
CA ASN A 67 -15.37 2.05 1.10
C ASN A 67 -14.41 0.88 1.41
N GLN A 68 -13.12 1.07 1.16
CA GLN A 68 -12.05 0.10 1.40
C GLN A 68 -11.68 -0.04 2.87
N TYR A 69 -12.20 0.82 3.76
CA TYR A 69 -11.82 0.81 5.16
C TYR A 69 -12.06 -0.55 5.82
N ARG A 70 -11.09 -0.97 6.64
CA ARG A 70 -11.19 -2.14 7.52
C ARG A 70 -10.78 -1.78 8.94
N ASP A 71 -11.39 -2.45 9.91
CA ASP A 71 -11.03 -2.30 11.32
C ASP A 71 -9.64 -2.88 11.63
N ASP A 72 -9.18 -3.83 10.82
CA ASP A 72 -7.84 -4.41 10.86
C ASP A 72 -7.45 -4.93 9.47
N PHE A 73 -6.58 -4.23 8.75
CA PHE A 73 -6.13 -4.64 7.40
C PHE A 73 -5.29 -5.91 7.44
N SER A 74 -4.63 -6.26 8.56
CA SER A 74 -3.90 -7.54 8.64
C SER A 74 -4.82 -8.76 8.68
N GLN A 75 -6.13 -8.55 8.86
CA GLN A 75 -7.15 -9.60 8.85
C GLN A 75 -8.07 -9.48 7.62
N SER A 76 -7.75 -8.62 6.67
CA SER A 76 -8.50 -8.46 5.43
C SER A 76 -7.99 -9.38 4.32
N THR A 77 -8.69 -9.34 3.19
CA THR A 77 -8.29 -10.06 1.98
C THR A 77 -6.96 -9.53 1.44
N ASP A 78 -6.25 -10.36 0.68
CA ASP A 78 -4.90 -10.07 0.20
C ASP A 78 -4.84 -8.80 -0.69
N ASP A 79 -5.92 -8.49 -1.41
CA ASP A 79 -6.07 -7.25 -2.19
C ASP A 79 -6.13 -5.99 -1.30
N LEU A 80 -6.77 -6.09 -0.14
CA LEU A 80 -6.82 -4.98 0.82
C LEU A 80 -5.54 -4.88 1.64
N GLN A 81 -4.83 -6.00 1.87
CA GLN A 81 -3.48 -5.96 2.42
C GLN A 81 -2.49 -5.31 1.45
N HIS A 82 -2.58 -5.62 0.15
CA HIS A 82 -1.81 -4.95 -0.89
C HIS A 82 -2.07 -3.45 -0.91
N LEU A 83 -3.35 -3.03 -0.93
CA LEU A 83 -3.71 -1.61 -0.88
C LEU A 83 -3.15 -0.93 0.38
N PHE A 84 -3.25 -1.58 1.53
CA PHE A 84 -2.67 -1.06 2.77
C PHE A 84 -1.15 -0.87 2.68
N ILE A 85 -0.41 -1.83 2.10
CA ILE A 85 1.03 -1.73 1.89
C ILE A 85 1.39 -0.63 0.86
N HIS A 86 0.58 -0.46 -0.19
CA HIS A 86 0.73 0.66 -1.13
C HIS A 86 0.65 2.00 -0.39
N GLU A 87 -0.40 2.22 0.41
CA GLU A 87 -0.56 3.46 1.19
C GLU A 87 0.54 3.63 2.25
N MET A 88 0.96 2.55 2.92
CA MET A 88 2.09 2.58 3.84
C MET A 88 3.41 2.95 3.16
N SER A 89 3.56 2.66 1.86
CA SER A 89 4.72 3.10 1.08
C SER A 89 4.78 4.61 0.98
N HIS A 90 3.63 5.29 0.87
CA HIS A 90 3.58 6.76 0.90
C HIS A 90 3.92 7.32 2.29
N VAL A 91 3.52 6.65 3.37
CA VAL A 91 3.98 7.02 4.72
C VAL A 91 5.50 6.91 4.83
N TRP A 92 6.08 5.80 4.36
CA TRP A 92 7.53 5.59 4.33
C TRP A 92 8.26 6.64 3.49
N GLN A 93 7.76 6.95 2.28
CA GLN A 93 8.31 8.00 1.41
C GLN A 93 8.34 9.35 2.15
N ARG A 94 7.25 9.71 2.83
CA ARG A 94 7.19 10.94 3.64
C ARG A 94 8.18 10.94 4.78
N ALA A 95 8.32 9.83 5.50
CA ALA A 95 9.29 9.69 6.60
C ALA A 95 10.74 9.92 6.11
N ARG A 96 11.02 9.65 4.83
CA ARG A 96 12.30 9.91 4.16
C ARG A 96 12.41 11.30 3.53
N GLY A 97 11.46 12.20 3.79
CA GLY A 97 11.48 13.58 3.30
C GLY A 97 10.96 13.78 1.88
N MET A 98 10.31 12.77 1.27
CA MET A 98 9.72 12.91 -0.06
C MET A 98 8.40 13.71 0.02
N ASN A 99 8.16 14.59 -0.94
CA ASN A 99 6.97 15.45 -0.94
C ASN A 99 5.75 14.73 -1.52
N VAL A 100 5.03 13.99 -0.66
CA VAL A 100 3.81 13.23 -1.02
C VAL A 100 2.59 14.14 -1.28
N VAL A 101 2.60 15.37 -0.76
CA VAL A 101 1.45 16.31 -0.80
C VAL A 101 1.09 16.71 -2.24
N GLY A 102 2.04 16.62 -3.18
CA GLY A 102 1.87 17.12 -4.55
C GLY A 102 1.10 16.23 -5.53
N ARG A 103 0.81 14.96 -5.21
CA ARG A 103 0.26 14.00 -6.21
C ARG A 103 -0.91 13.13 -5.76
N GLY A 104 -1.26 13.12 -4.47
CA GLY A 104 -2.50 12.48 -3.98
C GLY A 104 -3.80 13.05 -4.57
N LEU A 105 -3.74 14.17 -5.29
CA LEU A 105 -4.85 14.75 -6.05
C LEU A 105 -5.05 14.13 -7.45
N VAL A 106 -4.16 13.24 -7.88
CA VAL A 106 -4.08 12.79 -9.29
C VAL A 106 -4.21 11.26 -9.42
N SER A 107 -4.91 10.60 -8.49
CA SER A 107 -5.11 9.14 -8.47
C SER A 107 -5.76 8.55 -9.75
N TRP A 108 -6.29 9.38 -10.66
CA TRP A 108 -6.85 8.93 -11.94
C TRP A 108 -5.94 9.12 -13.17
N MET A 109 -4.81 9.85 -13.06
CA MET A 109 -3.95 10.20 -14.22
C MET A 109 -2.55 9.59 -14.17
N VAL A 110 -2.17 8.92 -13.08
CA VAL A 110 -0.83 8.34 -12.93
C VAL A 110 -0.87 6.85 -13.25
N SER A 111 -0.01 6.42 -14.17
CA SER A 111 0.16 5.00 -14.47
C SER A 111 0.83 4.30 -13.29
N TYR A 112 0.10 3.38 -12.66
CA TYR A 112 0.65 2.42 -11.71
C TYR A 112 1.57 1.41 -12.39
N ARG A 113 1.40 1.20 -13.71
CA ARG A 113 2.21 0.25 -14.47
C ARG A 113 3.69 0.61 -14.48
N TYR A 114 4.53 -0.41 -14.39
CA TYR A 114 6.00 -0.30 -14.36
C TYR A 114 6.65 -1.52 -14.99
N THR A 115 7.93 -1.41 -15.33
CA THR A 115 8.79 -2.51 -15.78
C THR A 115 9.93 -2.73 -14.80
N LEU A 116 10.39 -3.97 -14.62
CA LEU A 116 11.59 -4.30 -13.84
C LEU A 116 12.80 -4.35 -14.78
N ASP A 117 13.44 -3.18 -15.00
CA ASP A 117 14.51 -2.98 -15.99
C ASP A 117 15.91 -2.78 -15.37
N GLY A 118 16.05 -3.09 -14.08
CA GLY A 118 17.32 -3.02 -13.34
C GLY A 118 17.57 -1.72 -12.59
N ARG A 119 16.72 -0.69 -12.80
CA ARG A 119 16.69 0.53 -11.98
C ARG A 119 16.55 0.23 -10.50
N LEU A 120 17.07 1.12 -9.66
CA LEU A 120 16.76 1.19 -8.23
C LEU A 120 15.33 1.71 -8.04
N LEU A 121 14.69 1.32 -6.94
CA LEU A 121 13.37 1.83 -6.56
C LEU A 121 13.30 3.37 -6.61
N SER A 122 14.32 4.08 -6.11
CA SER A 122 14.37 5.54 -6.10
C SER A 122 14.31 6.21 -7.47
N GLU A 123 14.59 5.47 -8.55
CA GLU A 123 14.54 5.95 -9.93
C GLU A 123 13.14 5.84 -10.57
N TYR A 124 12.18 5.27 -9.84
CA TYR A 124 10.78 5.23 -10.25
C TYR A 124 10.00 6.43 -9.69
N PRO A 125 8.98 6.94 -10.40
CA PRO A 125 7.95 7.80 -9.83
C PRO A 125 7.37 7.22 -8.54
N MET A 126 6.96 8.10 -7.61
CA MET A 126 6.49 7.70 -6.27
C MET A 126 5.36 6.66 -6.26
N GLU A 127 4.38 6.79 -7.17
CA GLU A 127 3.29 5.81 -7.30
C GLU A 127 3.81 4.45 -7.76
N GLN A 128 4.74 4.43 -8.71
CA GLN A 128 5.37 3.20 -9.16
C GLN A 128 6.23 2.57 -8.05
N GLN A 129 6.90 3.37 -7.22
CA GLN A 129 7.61 2.84 -6.06
C GLN A 129 6.67 2.13 -5.09
N ALA A 130 5.56 2.79 -4.73
CA ALA A 130 4.55 2.23 -3.83
C ALA A 130 3.95 0.94 -4.40
N GLN A 131 3.65 0.95 -5.70
CA GLN A 131 3.13 -0.20 -6.42
C GLN A 131 4.14 -1.37 -6.47
N ILE A 132 5.41 -1.11 -6.78
CA ILE A 132 6.48 -2.12 -6.79
C ILE A 132 6.61 -2.79 -5.42
N ILE A 133 6.57 -2.01 -4.34
CA ILE A 133 6.65 -2.51 -2.97
C ILE A 133 5.43 -3.41 -2.65
N ALA A 134 4.22 -2.96 -3.01
CA ALA A 134 2.99 -3.70 -2.75
C ALA A 134 2.89 -5.00 -3.57
N ASP A 135 3.32 -4.98 -4.84
CA ASP A 135 3.34 -6.16 -5.70
C ASP A 135 4.39 -7.19 -5.22
N ASP A 136 5.58 -6.77 -4.79
CA ASP A 136 6.56 -7.68 -4.17
C ASP A 136 6.02 -8.25 -2.85
N PHE A 137 5.35 -7.44 -2.01
CA PHE A 137 4.70 -7.93 -0.80
C PHE A 137 3.75 -9.10 -1.09
N VAL A 138 2.92 -9.01 -2.14
CA VAL A 138 2.06 -10.13 -2.54
C VAL A 138 2.86 -11.38 -2.91
N LEU A 139 3.97 -11.21 -3.64
CA LEU A 139 4.86 -12.32 -4.02
C LEU A 139 5.49 -12.99 -2.80
N GLN A 140 5.94 -12.20 -1.82
CA GLN A 140 6.60 -12.72 -0.62
C GLN A 140 5.61 -13.34 0.37
N ALA A 141 4.47 -12.70 0.60
CA ALA A 141 3.50 -13.12 1.61
C ALA A 141 2.58 -14.26 1.13
N PHE A 142 2.19 -14.25 -0.15
CA PHE A 142 1.17 -15.16 -0.69
C PHE A 142 1.67 -16.05 -1.84
N GLY A 143 2.87 -15.80 -2.36
CA GLY A 143 3.52 -16.63 -3.37
C GLY A 143 3.08 -16.34 -4.80
N TYR A 144 3.83 -16.92 -5.75
CA TYR A 144 3.71 -16.63 -7.19
C TYR A 144 2.32 -16.91 -7.77
N LYS A 145 1.66 -18.00 -7.36
CA LYS A 145 0.31 -18.34 -7.85
C LYS A 145 -0.70 -17.24 -7.50
N ARG A 146 -0.60 -16.67 -6.30
CA ARG A 146 -1.49 -15.60 -5.87
C ARG A 146 -1.18 -14.30 -6.60
N TRP A 147 0.10 -13.99 -6.74
CA TRP A 147 0.60 -12.89 -7.56
C TRP A 147 0.01 -12.94 -8.98
N CYS A 148 0.13 -14.05 -9.70
CA CYS A 148 -0.46 -14.20 -11.04
C CYS A 148 -1.99 -14.03 -11.06
N SER A 149 -2.70 -14.44 -10.00
CA SER A 149 -4.17 -14.25 -9.95
C SER A 149 -4.58 -12.78 -9.88
N PHE A 150 -3.70 -11.91 -9.37
CA PHE A 150 -3.92 -10.46 -9.29
C PHE A 150 -3.41 -9.69 -10.51
N GLU A 151 -2.49 -10.28 -11.27
CA GLU A 151 -2.09 -9.81 -12.61
C GLU A 151 -3.19 -10.07 -13.66
N ASN A 152 -3.93 -11.17 -13.53
CA ASN A 152 -4.93 -11.61 -14.52
C ASN A 152 -6.38 -11.24 -14.14
N ALA A 153 -6.58 -10.40 -13.13
CA ALA A 153 -7.92 -9.99 -12.68
C ALA A 153 -8.53 -8.92 -13.61
N ASP A 154 -9.87 -8.87 -13.67
CA ASP A 154 -10.62 -7.85 -14.44
C ASP A 154 -10.21 -6.40 -14.08
N TYR A 155 -9.71 -6.22 -12.85
CA TYR A 155 -8.97 -5.05 -12.41
C TYR A 155 -7.60 -5.51 -11.92
N SER A 156 -6.59 -5.43 -12.79
CA SER A 156 -5.23 -5.90 -12.50
C SER A 156 -4.63 -5.08 -11.36
N LEU A 157 -4.63 -5.67 -10.17
CA LEU A 157 -4.05 -5.08 -8.96
C LEU A 157 -2.52 -5.01 -9.08
N ILE A 158 -1.94 -6.02 -9.72
CA ILE A 158 -0.53 -6.07 -10.07
C ILE A 158 -0.36 -5.43 -11.44
N THR A 159 0.63 -4.56 -11.59
CA THR A 159 0.74 -3.73 -12.79
C THR A 159 2.10 -3.82 -13.46
N LEU A 160 2.86 -4.87 -13.13
CA LEU A 160 4.11 -5.21 -13.82
C LEU A 160 3.86 -5.47 -15.31
N ASP A 161 4.61 -4.77 -16.15
CA ASP A 161 4.75 -5.01 -17.58
C ASP A 161 6.01 -5.85 -17.87
N GLY A 162 5.92 -6.77 -18.85
CA GLY A 162 7.07 -7.52 -19.35
C GLY A 162 7.02 -9.02 -19.03
N ASP A 163 8.18 -9.60 -18.71
CA ASP A 163 8.32 -11.03 -18.36
C ASP A 163 7.82 -11.28 -16.94
N THR A 164 6.67 -11.94 -16.83
CA THR A 164 6.04 -12.26 -15.54
C THR A 164 6.32 -13.68 -15.06
N SER A 165 7.29 -14.38 -15.66
CA SER A 165 7.74 -15.69 -15.15
C SER A 165 8.33 -15.58 -13.74
N GLU A 166 8.08 -16.59 -12.90
CA GLU A 166 8.51 -16.58 -11.49
C GLU A 166 10.01 -16.27 -11.29
N PRO A 167 10.95 -16.85 -12.07
CA PRO A 167 12.37 -16.50 -11.94
C PRO A 167 12.65 -15.03 -12.31
N ALA A 168 12.02 -14.52 -13.37
CA ALA A 168 12.22 -13.16 -13.84
C ALA A 168 11.72 -12.13 -12.82
N ILE A 169 10.50 -12.30 -12.31
CA ILE A 169 9.95 -11.35 -11.33
C ILE A 169 10.70 -11.41 -10.00
N ARG A 170 11.11 -12.60 -9.53
CA ARG A 170 11.87 -12.74 -8.28
C ARG A 170 13.21 -12.02 -8.39
N GLN A 171 13.91 -12.19 -9.51
CA GLN A 171 15.15 -11.48 -9.77
C GLN A 171 14.92 -9.97 -9.93
N GLY A 172 13.85 -9.58 -10.62
CA GLY A 172 13.49 -8.19 -10.84
C GLY A 172 13.20 -7.44 -9.54
N TYR A 173 12.38 -8.01 -8.65
CA TYR A 173 12.09 -7.41 -7.34
C TYR A 173 13.32 -7.34 -6.45
N GLN A 174 14.13 -8.42 -6.40
CA GLN A 174 15.41 -8.40 -5.67
C GLN A 174 16.34 -7.28 -6.17
N ASN A 175 16.37 -7.04 -7.48
CA ASN A 175 17.18 -5.98 -8.06
C ASN A 175 16.64 -4.60 -7.73
N VAL A 176 15.35 -4.32 -7.97
CA VAL A 176 14.79 -2.97 -7.77
C VAL A 176 14.74 -2.56 -6.30
N LEU A 177 14.46 -3.52 -5.40
CA LEU A 177 14.40 -3.32 -3.95
C LEU A 177 15.76 -3.47 -3.26
N ARG A 178 16.87 -3.55 -4.00
CA ARG A 178 18.20 -3.58 -3.38
C ARG A 178 18.42 -2.31 -2.58
N GLY A 179 18.75 -2.47 -1.30
CA GLY A 179 18.93 -1.36 -0.36
C GLY A 179 17.64 -0.89 0.32
N PHE A 180 16.45 -1.15 -0.24
CA PHE A 180 15.18 -0.90 0.45
C PHE A 180 15.08 -1.79 1.71
N PRO A 181 14.51 -1.30 2.84
CA PRO A 181 13.91 0.02 3.04
C PRO A 181 14.88 1.13 3.51
N TRP A 182 16.20 0.91 3.43
CA TRP A 182 17.28 1.76 3.96
C TRP A 182 17.83 2.79 2.98
#